data_AF-A0A354ME07-F1
#
_entry.id   AF-A0A354ME07-F1
#
_cell.length_a   1.000
_cell.length_b   1.000
_cell.length_c   1.000
_cell.angle_alpha   90.00
_cell.angle_beta   90.00
_cell.angle_gamma   90.00
#
_symmetry.space_group_name_H-M   'P 1'
#
loop_
_entity.id
_entity.type
_entity.pdbx_description
1 polymer ?
#
loop_
_entity_poly.entity_id
_entity_poly.type
_entity_poly.pdbx_seq_one_letter_code
_entity_poly.pdbx_strand_id
1 'polypeptide(L)'
;MKMQKIKGLWIPAKILLDEKLTDKEKFVLSMILYLSDETGSCFASNQYIATIVKVTPNRVSRIISSLKNKKYIQVILKYKKESKEIEQRQIIPIVQMNNGYSQNKQEGIGENNNSDSQKRQSPIGESNKDIINNIKNKNNYNNESHIKKNNKANFEQRDYTGFDFTKLYANASAFT
;
A
#
# COMPACT_ATOMS: atom_id res chain seq x y z
N MET A 1 -19.27 10.69 10.69
CA MET A 1 -18.58 10.70 9.38
C MET A 1 -18.42 9.25 8.92
N LYS A 2 -19.16 8.80 7.90
CA LYS A 2 -19.02 7.43 7.38
C LYS A 2 -17.60 7.28 6.83
N MET A 3 -16.81 6.38 7.42
CA MET A 3 -15.47 6.07 6.94
C MET A 3 -15.63 5.44 5.56
N GLN A 4 -15.30 6.18 4.50
CA GLN A 4 -15.33 5.61 3.15
C GLN A 4 -14.39 4.41 3.13
N LYS A 5 -14.93 3.25 2.79
CA LYS A 5 -14.17 2.02 2.73
C LYS A 5 -13.30 2.08 1.48
N ILE A 6 -12.00 2.28 1.70
CA ILE A 6 -11.01 2.32 0.62
C ILE A 6 -10.97 0.94 -0.05
N LYS A 7 -11.18 0.91 -1.37
CA LYS A 7 -11.16 -0.34 -2.16
C LYS A 7 -9.73 -0.81 -2.45
N GLY A 8 -8.81 0.12 -2.59
CA GLY A 8 -7.40 -0.15 -2.84
C GLY A 8 -6.58 1.13 -2.70
N LEU A 9 -5.27 0.98 -2.57
CA LEU A 9 -4.33 2.09 -2.52
C LEU A 9 -3.40 2.00 -3.73
N TRP A 10 -3.44 3.01 -4.59
CA TRP A 10 -2.49 3.13 -5.69
C TRP A 10 -1.15 3.64 -5.14
N ILE A 11 -0.07 2.91 -5.41
CA ILE A 11 1.30 3.29 -5.03
C ILE A 11 2.09 3.55 -6.32
N PRO A 12 2.46 4.81 -6.60
CA PRO A 12 3.29 5.14 -7.75
C PRO A 12 4.63 4.41 -7.71
N ALA A 13 5.11 3.93 -8.86
CA ALA A 13 6.41 3.23 -8.95
C ALA A 13 7.56 4.06 -8.36
N LYS A 14 7.55 5.38 -8.58
CA LYS A 14 8.53 6.32 -7.99
C LYS A 14 8.57 6.26 -6.45
N ILE A 15 7.43 6.00 -5.79
CA ILE A 15 7.35 5.86 -4.34
C ILE A 15 7.69 4.42 -3.93
N LEU A 16 7.16 3.43 -4.66
CA LEU A 16 7.34 2.02 -4.35
C LEU A 16 8.82 1.60 -4.40
N LEU A 17 9.55 2.09 -5.38
CA LEU A 17 10.96 1.75 -5.63
C LEU A 17 11.94 2.67 -4.88
N ASP A 18 11.45 3.68 -4.17
CA ASP A 18 12.34 4.60 -3.46
C ASP A 18 12.94 3.95 -2.21
N GLU A 19 14.25 3.71 -2.23
CA GLU A 19 14.99 3.10 -1.12
C GLU A 19 15.15 4.04 0.08
N LYS A 20 14.97 5.37 -0.11
CA LYS A 20 15.01 6.35 0.98
C LYS A 20 13.76 6.29 1.85
N LEU A 21 12.70 5.62 1.38
CA LEU A 21 11.44 5.46 2.10
C LEU A 21 11.34 4.05 2.69
N THR A 22 11.00 3.98 3.97
CA THR A 22 10.55 2.74 4.61
C THR A 22 9.18 2.33 4.07
N ASP A 23 8.83 1.04 4.17
CA ASP A 23 7.54 0.54 3.68
C ASP A 23 6.34 1.30 4.26
N LYS A 24 6.40 1.63 5.55
CA LYS A 24 5.34 2.42 6.20
C LYS A 24 5.30 3.87 5.70
N GLU A 25 6.45 4.47 5.39
CA GLU A 25 6.50 5.79 4.76
C GLU A 25 5.90 5.74 3.35
N LYS A 26 6.18 4.70 2.56
CA LYS A 26 5.59 4.50 1.22
C LYS A 26 4.08 4.43 1.28
N PHE A 27 3.53 3.65 2.22
CA PHE A 27 2.08 3.56 2.40
C PHE A 27 1.47 4.90 2.83
N VAL A 28 2.06 5.60 3.80
CA VAL A 28 1.54 6.90 4.26
C VAL A 28 1.65 7.96 3.17
N LEU A 29 2.75 8.01 2.41
CA LEU A 29 2.93 8.97 1.33
C LEU A 29 1.92 8.71 0.19
N SER A 30 1.72 7.46 -0.19
CA SER A 30 0.71 7.07 -1.20
C SER A 30 -0.70 7.40 -0.72
N MET A 31 -0.97 7.23 0.58
CA MET A 31 -2.23 7.61 1.19
C MET A 31 -2.47 9.13 1.16
N ILE A 32 -1.44 9.91 1.50
CA ILE A 32 -1.49 11.37 1.40
C ILE A 32 -1.79 11.77 -0.04
N LEU A 33 -1.13 11.14 -1.01
CA LEU A 33 -1.34 11.40 -2.43
C LEU A 33 -2.77 11.11 -2.88
N TYR A 34 -3.29 9.92 -2.54
CA TYR A 34 -4.67 9.52 -2.81
C TYR A 34 -5.69 10.50 -2.22
N LEU A 35 -5.47 10.95 -0.98
CA LEU A 35 -6.37 11.89 -0.31
C LEU A 35 -6.19 13.34 -0.78
N SER A 36 -5.15 13.63 -1.57
CA SER A 36 -4.86 14.95 -2.12
C SER A 36 -5.35 15.10 -3.56
N ASP A 37 -5.84 14.05 -4.22
CA ASP A 37 -6.04 13.99 -5.67
C ASP A 37 -6.97 15.10 -6.19
N GLU A 38 -8.09 15.36 -5.52
CA GLU A 38 -9.07 16.37 -5.96
C GLU A 38 -8.70 17.81 -5.56
N THR A 39 -7.98 18.01 -4.46
CA THR A 39 -7.77 19.34 -3.84
C THR A 39 -6.32 19.82 -3.88
N GLY A 40 -5.40 18.96 -4.34
CA GLY A 40 -3.96 19.15 -4.21
C GLY A 40 -3.46 19.07 -2.76
N SER A 41 -4.30 18.68 -1.79
CA SER A 41 -3.96 18.73 -0.37
C SER A 41 -4.69 17.71 0.49
N CYS A 42 -3.97 17.08 1.40
CA CYS A 42 -4.53 16.15 2.36
C CYS A 42 -4.82 16.83 3.70
N PHE A 43 -6.07 16.71 4.16
CA PHE A 43 -6.57 17.22 5.43
C PHE A 43 -6.89 16.12 6.44
N ALA A 44 -6.53 14.88 6.14
CA ALA A 44 -6.84 13.75 6.99
C ALA A 44 -6.09 13.81 8.33
N SER A 45 -6.79 13.40 9.38
CA SER A 45 -6.21 13.30 10.72
C SER A 45 -5.20 12.15 10.80
N ASN A 46 -4.25 12.26 11.74
CA ASN A 46 -3.33 11.16 12.02
C ASN A 46 -4.06 9.88 12.45
N GLN A 47 -5.20 10.03 13.13
CA GLN A 47 -6.06 8.92 13.53
C GLN A 47 -6.57 8.15 12.32
N TYR A 48 -7.06 8.85 11.29
CA TYR A 48 -7.58 8.23 10.09
C TYR A 48 -6.51 7.40 9.36
N ILE A 49 -5.34 7.99 9.13
CA ILE A 49 -4.20 7.30 8.48
C ILE A 49 -3.73 6.11 9.33
N ALA A 50 -3.67 6.28 10.66
CA ALA A 50 -3.28 5.23 11.60
C ALA A 50 -4.17 3.99 11.50
N THR A 51 -5.49 4.19 11.40
CA THR A 51 -6.47 3.09 11.29
C THR A 51 -6.25 2.24 10.04
N ILE A 52 -5.82 2.86 8.94
CA ILE A 52 -5.63 2.22 7.62
C ILE A 52 -4.27 1.54 7.54
N VAL A 53 -3.20 2.23 7.94
CA VAL A 53 -1.81 1.71 7.86
C VAL A 53 -1.46 0.78 9.04
N LYS A 54 -2.38 0.65 10.01
CA LYS A 54 -2.26 -0.19 11.22
C LYS A 54 -1.04 0.17 12.05
N VAL A 55 -0.93 1.46 12.38
CA VAL A 55 0.14 2.02 13.24
C VAL A 55 -0.49 2.99 14.24
N THR A 56 0.25 3.39 15.27
CA THR A 56 -0.26 4.38 16.23
C THR A 56 -0.29 5.79 15.63
N PRO A 57 -1.20 6.68 16.07
CA PRO A 57 -1.23 8.08 15.62
C PRO A 57 0.10 8.82 15.86
N ASN A 58 0.79 8.51 16.95
CA ASN A 58 2.13 9.03 17.23
C ASN A 58 3.16 8.57 16.21
N ARG A 59 3.09 7.31 15.77
CA ARG A 59 3.96 6.81 14.71
C ARG A 59 3.66 7.49 13.38
N VAL A 60 2.39 7.73 13.05
CA VAL A 60 1.99 8.52 11.87
C VAL A 60 2.59 9.92 11.93
N SER A 61 2.50 10.61 13.08
CA SER A 61 3.12 11.93 13.27
C SER A 61 4.63 11.91 12.97
N ARG A 62 5.36 10.91 13.50
CA ARG A 62 6.79 10.73 13.21
C ARG A 62 7.07 10.46 11.72
N ILE A 63 6.23 9.66 11.07
CA ILE A 63 6.33 9.38 9.63
C ILE A 63 6.14 10.67 8.81
N ILE A 64 5.12 11.48 9.14
CA ILE A 64 4.89 12.77 8.47
C ILE A 64 6.10 13.69 8.65
N SER A 65 6.65 13.79 9.86
CA SER A 65 7.84 14.60 10.11
C SER A 65 9.04 14.10 9.30
N SER A 66 9.24 12.77 9.21
CA SER A 66 10.28 12.18 8.38
C SER A 66 10.09 12.50 6.90
N LEU A 67 8.88 12.33 6.35
CA LEU A 67 8.55 12.66 4.97
C LEU A 67 8.76 14.14 4.66
N LYS A 68 8.42 15.03 5.60
CA LYS A 68 8.68 16.48 5.50
C LYS A 68 10.18 16.77 5.45
N ASN A 69 10.96 16.19 6.37
CA ASN A 69 12.41 16.40 6.42
C ASN A 69 13.11 15.89 5.16
N LYS A 70 12.63 14.77 4.61
CA LYS A 70 13.08 14.21 3.34
C LYS A 70 12.54 14.94 2.10
N LYS A 71 11.74 16.00 2.28
CA LYS A 71 11.17 16.85 1.21
C LYS A 71 10.21 16.14 0.26
N TYR A 72 9.51 15.09 0.71
CA TYR A 72 8.42 14.46 -0.05
C TYR A 72 7.08 15.19 0.12
N ILE A 73 6.91 15.91 1.22
CA ILE A 73 5.68 16.63 1.55
C ILE A 73 6.01 18.00 2.17
N GLN A 74 5.07 18.93 2.02
CA GLN A 74 5.00 20.17 2.78
C GLN A 74 3.83 20.09 3.76
N VAL A 75 3.99 20.67 4.96
CA VAL A 75 2.92 20.74 5.96
C VAL A 75 2.70 22.21 6.31
N ILE A 76 1.46 22.66 6.10
CA ILE A 76 0.99 24.01 6.45
C ILE A 76 -0.03 23.88 7.57
N LEU A 77 0.10 24.73 8.59
CA LEU A 77 -0.82 24.79 9.72
C LEU A 77 -1.57 26.11 9.63
N LYS A 78 -2.91 26.04 9.64
CA LYS A 78 -3.78 27.20 9.82
C LYS A 78 -4.16 27.28 11.29
N TYR A 79 -4.01 28.47 11.87
CA TYR A 79 -4.33 28.76 13.26
C TYR A 79 -5.56 29.64 13.32
N LYS A 80 -6.36 29.50 14.38
CA LYS A 80 -7.50 30.38 14.62
C LYS A 80 -7.00 31.81 14.85
N LYS A 81 -7.76 32.82 14.39
CA LYS A 81 -7.35 34.24 14.45
C LYS A 81 -7.07 34.75 15.88
N GLU A 82 -7.68 34.13 16.89
CA GLU A 82 -7.67 34.61 18.27
C GLU A 82 -6.98 33.63 19.25
N SER A 83 -6.41 32.53 18.77
CA SER A 83 -5.70 31.57 19.62
C SER A 83 -4.56 30.86 18.89
N LYS A 84 -3.60 30.31 19.64
CA LYS A 84 -2.54 29.43 19.08
C LYS A 84 -3.05 28.02 18.75
N GLU A 85 -4.36 27.80 18.76
CA GLU A 85 -4.95 26.51 18.41
C GLU A 85 -4.87 26.28 16.90
N ILE A 86 -4.51 25.06 16.54
CA ILE A 86 -4.47 24.62 15.14
C ILE A 86 -5.93 24.41 14.69
N GLU A 87 -6.38 25.25 13.77
CA GLU A 87 -7.69 25.13 13.14
C GLU A 87 -7.70 24.00 12.11
N GLN A 88 -6.67 23.94 11.27
CA GLN A 88 -6.58 22.97 10.20
C GLN A 88 -5.12 22.68 9.85
N ARG A 89 -4.84 21.42 9.55
CA ARG A 89 -3.56 20.99 8.99
C ARG A 89 -3.75 20.61 7.53
N GLN A 90 -2.88 21.15 6.69
CA GLN A 90 -2.82 20.87 5.25
C GLN A 90 -1.49 20.19 4.93
N ILE A 91 -1.53 19.07 4.21
CA ILE A 91 -0.35 18.33 3.77
C ILE A 91 -0.34 18.34 2.24
N ILE A 92 0.72 18.86 1.65
CA ILE A 92 0.88 18.97 0.20
C ILE A 92 1.96 17.98 -0.24
N PRO A 93 1.66 16.99 -1.10
CA PRO A 93 2.68 16.15 -1.69
C PRO A 93 3.55 16.96 -2.66
N ILE A 94 4.87 16.88 -2.53
CA ILE A 94 5.84 17.58 -3.40
C ILE A 94 6.21 16.71 -4.60
N VAL A 95 6.01 15.39 -4.51
CA VAL A 95 6.36 14.43 -5.56
C VAL A 95 5.67 14.83 -6.86
N GLN A 96 6.45 15.34 -7.82
CA GLN A 96 5.99 15.65 -9.17
C GLN A 96 5.56 14.35 -9.85
N MET A 97 4.25 14.11 -9.84
CA MET A 97 3.63 13.04 -10.60
C MET A 97 3.57 13.45 -12.06
N ASN A 98 4.59 13.10 -12.83
CA ASN A 98 4.47 12.97 -14.28
C ASN A 98 3.74 11.66 -14.64
N ASN A 99 2.75 11.27 -13.85
CA ASN A 99 1.92 10.10 -14.15
C ASN A 99 0.69 10.63 -14.88
N GLY A 100 0.69 10.45 -16.21
CA GLY A 100 -0.32 10.92 -17.16
C GLY A 100 -1.71 10.31 -16.97
N TYR A 101 -2.36 10.66 -15.88
CA TYR A 101 -3.82 10.74 -15.79
C TYR A 101 -4.17 12.04 -15.08
N SER A 102 -3.72 13.16 -15.65
CA SER A 102 -4.63 14.30 -15.65
C SER A 102 -5.90 13.76 -16.30
N GLN A 103 -6.94 13.55 -15.49
CA GLN A 103 -8.29 13.57 -16.02
C GLN A 103 -8.46 15.00 -16.54
N ASN A 104 -8.02 15.21 -17.78
CA ASN A 104 -8.65 16.19 -18.63
C ASN A 104 -10.14 15.92 -18.45
N LYS A 105 -10.86 16.83 -17.81
CA LYS A 105 -12.30 16.88 -17.92
C LYS A 105 -12.55 16.91 -19.42
N GLN A 106 -12.90 15.76 -20.00
CA GLN A 106 -13.49 15.73 -21.33
C GLN A 106 -14.84 16.41 -21.13
N GLU A 107 -14.86 17.71 -21.39
CA GLU A 107 -16.08 18.37 -21.85
C GLU A 107 -16.65 17.50 -22.97
N GLY A 108 -17.96 17.24 -22.88
CA GLY A 108 -18.65 16.20 -23.64
C GLY A 108 -18.26 16.20 -25.11
N ILE A 109 -17.72 15.06 -25.58
CA ILE A 109 -17.57 14.81 -27.01
C ILE A 109 -18.98 14.55 -27.53
N GLY A 110 -19.52 15.55 -28.22
CA GLY A 110 -20.75 15.43 -29.00
C GLY A 110 -20.63 14.29 -30.00
N GLU A 111 -21.77 13.64 -30.20
CA GLU A 111 -21.99 12.51 -31.09
C GLU A 111 -21.39 12.76 -32.48
N ASN A 112 -20.50 11.86 -32.94
CA ASN A 112 -20.35 11.61 -34.36
C ASN A 112 -20.30 10.10 -34.64
N ASN A 113 -21.45 9.62 -35.09
CA ASN A 113 -21.59 8.34 -35.75
C ASN A 113 -20.67 8.33 -36.98
N ASN A 114 -19.77 7.36 -37.09
CA ASN A 114 -19.45 6.71 -38.37
C ASN A 114 -18.67 5.40 -38.14
N SER A 115 -19.19 4.38 -38.82
CA SER A 115 -18.70 3.02 -38.95
C SER A 115 -17.32 2.97 -39.61
N ASP A 116 -16.42 2.08 -39.17
CA ASP A 116 -15.92 0.99 -40.02
C ASP A 116 -14.75 0.20 -39.38
N SER A 117 -15.07 -1.06 -39.09
CA SER A 117 -14.30 -2.31 -39.11
C SER A 117 -12.74 -2.33 -39.24
N GLN A 118 -12.16 -3.02 -38.25
CA GLN A 118 -11.11 -4.06 -38.34
C GLN A 118 -9.92 -3.88 -39.30
N LYS A 119 -8.71 -3.75 -38.73
CA LYS A 119 -7.57 -4.66 -39.01
C LYS A 119 -6.46 -4.50 -37.98
N ARG A 120 -6.19 -5.60 -37.27
CA ARG A 120 -4.94 -5.78 -36.51
C ARG A 120 -3.81 -6.01 -37.49
N GLN A 121 -2.65 -5.39 -37.22
CA GLN A 121 -1.32 -6.01 -37.36
C GLN A 121 -0.28 -5.03 -36.79
N SER A 122 0.36 -5.43 -35.69
CA SER A 122 1.56 -4.78 -35.17
C SER A 122 2.77 -5.60 -35.60
N PRO A 123 3.89 -4.98 -36.03
CA PRO A 123 5.20 -5.56 -35.84
C PRO A 123 5.80 -4.98 -34.55
N ILE A 124 5.69 -5.73 -33.45
CA ILE A 124 6.42 -5.45 -32.22
C ILE A 124 7.78 -6.13 -32.35
N GLY A 125 8.82 -5.30 -32.46
CA GLY A 125 10.21 -5.70 -32.36
C GLY A 125 10.50 -6.47 -31.07
N GLU A 126 11.37 -7.46 -31.22
CA GLU A 126 11.77 -8.49 -30.26
C GLU A 126 12.24 -7.96 -28.89
N SER A 127 11.41 -8.10 -27.85
CA SER A 127 11.90 -8.26 -26.45
C SER A 127 10.86 -8.82 -25.45
N ASN A 128 9.85 -9.58 -25.89
CA ASN A 128 8.70 -9.95 -25.04
C ASN A 128 8.58 -11.45 -24.72
N LYS A 129 9.69 -12.21 -24.67
CA LYS A 129 9.63 -13.63 -24.27
C LYS A 129 9.34 -13.79 -22.76
N ASP A 130 9.83 -12.87 -21.92
CA ASP A 130 9.68 -12.98 -20.46
C ASP A 130 8.30 -12.54 -19.94
N ILE A 131 7.65 -11.59 -20.63
CA ILE A 131 6.32 -11.10 -20.24
C ILE A 131 5.23 -12.14 -20.57
N ILE A 132 5.35 -12.84 -21.70
CA ILE A 132 4.33 -13.82 -22.14
C ILE A 132 4.30 -15.05 -21.21
N ASN A 133 5.45 -15.50 -20.71
CA ASN A 133 5.51 -16.64 -19.78
C ASN A 133 4.89 -16.32 -18.41
N ASN A 134 5.01 -15.08 -17.93
CA ASN A 134 4.45 -14.66 -16.64
C ASN A 134 2.92 -14.50 -16.69
N ILE A 135 2.37 -14.06 -17.84
CA ILE A 135 0.92 -13.98 -18.06
C ILE A 135 0.29 -15.36 -18.22
N LYS A 136 0.94 -16.29 -18.95
CA LYS A 136 0.46 -17.67 -19.10
C LYS A 136 0.41 -18.43 -17.77
N ASN A 137 1.42 -18.26 -16.90
CA ASN A 137 1.43 -18.92 -15.58
C ASN A 137 0.36 -18.38 -14.61
N LYS A 138 -0.12 -17.14 -14.80
CA LYS A 138 -1.13 -16.54 -13.92
C LYS A 138 -2.56 -17.03 -14.18
N ASN A 139 -2.85 -17.49 -15.40
CA ASN A 139 -4.18 -18.00 -15.78
C ASN A 139 -4.42 -19.46 -15.37
N ASN A 140 -3.37 -20.20 -14.99
CA ASN A 140 -3.48 -21.60 -14.54
C ASN A 140 -3.77 -21.77 -13.04
N TYR A 141 -3.88 -20.69 -12.26
CA TYR A 141 -4.20 -20.76 -10.81
C TYR A 141 -5.69 -20.64 -10.47
N ASN A 142 -6.57 -20.48 -11.46
CA ASN A 142 -8.00 -20.25 -11.21
C ASN A 142 -8.92 -21.44 -11.49
N ASN A 143 -8.39 -22.63 -11.83
CA ASN A 143 -9.21 -23.84 -11.96
C ASN A 143 -8.73 -24.92 -10.98
N GLU A 144 -9.62 -25.23 -10.02
CA GLU A 144 -9.62 -26.34 -9.05
C GLU A 144 -8.57 -26.24 -7.92
N SER A 145 -8.87 -26.50 -6.65
CA SER A 145 -9.99 -27.20 -6.00
C SER A 145 -10.06 -26.76 -4.53
N HIS A 146 -11.18 -27.06 -3.86
CA HIS A 146 -11.41 -26.80 -2.44
C HIS A 146 -10.31 -27.38 -1.53
N ILE A 147 -9.32 -26.58 -1.14
CA ILE A 147 -8.39 -26.96 -0.07
C ILE A 147 -9.07 -26.66 1.27
N LYS A 148 -9.59 -27.71 1.90
CA LYS A 148 -9.93 -27.73 3.33
C LYS A 148 -8.72 -27.22 4.12
N LYS A 149 -8.89 -26.15 4.90
CA LYS A 149 -7.89 -25.70 5.87
C LYS A 149 -7.72 -26.75 6.97
N ASN A 150 -6.80 -27.68 6.80
CA ASN A 150 -6.31 -28.52 7.89
C ASN A 150 -5.21 -27.75 8.64
N ASN A 151 -5.61 -26.78 9.48
CA ASN A 151 -4.73 -26.30 10.54
C ASN A 151 -4.74 -27.34 11.68
N LYS A 152 -4.00 -28.43 11.51
CA LYS A 152 -3.49 -29.22 12.63
C LYS A 152 -1.98 -29.28 12.45
N ALA A 153 -1.26 -28.53 13.28
CA ALA A 153 0.16 -28.80 13.49
C ALA A 153 0.23 -30.22 14.11
N ASN A 154 0.56 -31.22 13.30
CA ASN A 154 0.68 -32.59 13.76
C ASN A 154 1.93 -32.69 14.65
N PHE A 155 1.73 -32.84 15.95
CA PHE A 155 2.78 -33.03 16.96
C PHE A 155 3.60 -34.32 16.74
N GLU A 156 3.08 -35.25 15.93
CA GLU A 156 3.60 -36.61 15.72
C GLU A 156 4.83 -36.70 14.79
N GLN A 157 5.24 -35.60 14.15
CA GLN A 157 6.42 -35.59 13.26
C GLN A 157 7.71 -35.08 13.91
N ARG A 158 7.70 -34.82 15.23
CA ARG A 158 8.89 -34.36 15.94
C ARG A 158 9.66 -35.57 16.46
N ASP A 159 10.86 -35.76 15.94
CA ASP A 159 11.79 -36.78 16.42
C ASP A 159 12.42 -36.31 17.76
N TYR A 160 12.13 -37.07 18.82
CA TYR A 160 12.66 -36.84 20.17
C TYR A 160 13.59 -37.97 20.63
N THR A 161 14.01 -38.86 19.73
CA THR A 161 14.81 -40.05 20.09
C THR A 161 16.12 -39.73 20.80
N GLY A 162 16.63 -38.50 20.70
CA GLY A 162 17.82 -38.02 21.42
C GLY A 162 17.58 -36.93 22.47
N PHE A 163 16.32 -36.60 22.81
CA PHE A 163 16.03 -35.53 23.75
C PHE A 163 15.85 -36.05 25.18
N ASP A 164 16.71 -35.59 26.09
CA ASP A 164 16.62 -35.89 27.50
C ASP A 164 15.59 -34.97 28.20
N PHE A 165 14.37 -35.49 28.36
CA PHE A 165 13.27 -34.78 29.00
C PHE A 165 13.48 -34.52 30.49
N THR A 166 14.42 -35.22 31.14
CA THR A 166 14.70 -35.09 32.57
C THR A 166 15.24 -33.69 32.91
N LYS A 167 15.91 -33.02 31.96
CA LYS A 167 16.38 -31.63 32.09
C LYS A 167 15.28 -30.58 32.20
N LEU A 168 14.04 -30.93 31.87
CA LEU A 168 12.89 -30.02 31.98
C LEU A 168 12.33 -29.97 33.40
N TYR A 169 12.71 -30.90 34.28
CA TYR A 169 12.27 -30.92 35.66
C TYR A 169 13.24 -30.13 36.55
N ALA A 170 12.70 -29.13 37.26
CA ALA A 170 13.48 -28.30 38.18
C ALA A 170 14.15 -29.11 39.32
N ASN A 171 13.69 -30.33 39.59
CA ASN A 171 14.20 -31.22 40.64
C ASN A 171 14.78 -32.54 40.08
N ALA A 172 15.39 -32.50 38.89
CA ALA A 172 15.93 -33.70 38.23
C ALA A 172 16.93 -34.49 39.10
N SER A 173 17.64 -33.83 40.02
CA SER A 173 18.58 -34.44 40.96
C SER A 173 17.95 -35.16 42.16
N ALA A 174 16.62 -35.16 42.30
CA ALA A 174 15.92 -35.79 43.42
C ALA A 174 15.54 -37.26 43.17
N PHE A 175 15.81 -37.78 41.96
CA PHE A 175 15.42 -39.14 41.53
C PHE A 175 16.63 -40.02 41.11
N THR A 176 17.85 -39.56 41.36
CA THR A 176 19.10 -40.35 41.27
C THR A 176 19.52 -40.79 42.67
#